data_AF-A0AAN0LFZ0-F1
#
_entry.id   AF-A0AAN0LFZ0-F1
#
_cell.length_a   1.000
_cell.length_b   1.000
_cell.length_c   1.000
_cell.angle_alpha   90.00
_cell.angle_beta   90.00
_cell.angle_gamma   90.00
#
_symmetry.space_group_name_H-M   'P 1'
#
loop_
_entity.id
_entity.type
_entity.pdbx_description
1 polymer ?
#
loop_
_entity_poly.entity_id
_entity_poly.type
_entity_poly.pdbx_seq_one_letter_code
_entity_poly.pdbx_strand_id
1 'polypeptide(L)'
;MHLPCSNILEAWSWPTTCRIKTRDACERCLSRISEAAVKLGAFAEEMFPAHNWRGIRDIGNILRHEYDQIETVNIWDVITINLPPLVSDIGSALANRNTSEA
;
A
#
# COMPACT_ATOMS: atom_id res chain seq x y z
N MET A 1 34.80 -3.43 11.00
CA MET A 1 34.36 -2.02 11.14
C MET A 1 34.25 -1.45 9.73
N HIS A 2 33.01 -1.14 9.33
CA HIS A 2 32.56 -0.36 8.17
C HIS A 2 33.08 -0.71 6.77
N LEU A 3 32.29 -1.52 6.06
CA LEU A 3 32.29 -1.62 4.60
C LEU A 3 31.74 -0.32 3.98
N PRO A 4 32.24 0.09 2.81
CA PRO A 4 31.91 1.38 2.18
C PRO A 4 30.46 1.40 1.63
N CYS A 5 29.76 2.50 1.90
CA CYS A 5 28.39 2.82 1.49
C CYS A 5 28.19 3.06 -0.04
N SER A 6 28.79 2.28 -0.93
CA SER A 6 28.81 2.62 -2.36
C SER A 6 27.81 1.89 -3.26
N ASN A 7 26.94 0.99 -2.80
CA ASN A 7 26.12 0.17 -3.73
C ASN A 7 24.67 -0.13 -3.31
N ILE A 8 23.88 0.88 -2.94
CA ILE A 8 22.41 0.73 -2.74
C ILE A 8 21.55 1.47 -3.80
N LEU A 9 22.15 2.29 -4.65
CA LEU A 9 21.38 3.09 -5.63
C LEU A 9 21.06 2.36 -6.95
N GLU A 10 21.63 1.20 -7.21
CA GLU A 10 21.43 0.45 -8.47
C GLU A 10 20.20 -0.48 -8.44
N ALA A 11 19.57 -0.72 -7.28
CA ALA A 11 18.41 -1.62 -7.16
C ALA A 11 17.05 -0.93 -7.41
N TRP A 12 17.02 0.38 -7.69
CA TRP A 12 15.79 1.19 -7.70
C TRP A 12 15.60 2.00 -9.00
N SER A 13 15.59 1.31 -10.14
CA SER A 13 15.40 1.93 -11.46
C SER A 13 13.98 2.49 -11.64
N TRP A 14 13.80 3.75 -11.22
CA TRP A 14 12.69 4.61 -11.63
C TRP A 14 13.22 5.67 -12.62
N PRO A 15 12.66 5.85 -13.83
CA PRO A 15 13.14 6.86 -14.79
C PRO A 15 13.00 8.30 -14.25
N THR A 16 14.10 9.04 -14.30
CA THR A 16 14.50 10.03 -13.26
C THR A 16 13.89 11.44 -13.36
N THR A 17 12.69 11.63 -13.95
CA THR A 17 12.09 12.99 -13.97
C THR A 17 10.57 13.06 -13.76
N CYS A 18 9.86 11.93 -13.81
CA CYS A 18 8.44 11.82 -13.40
C CYS A 18 8.23 11.33 -11.95
N ARG A 19 9.31 11.07 -11.21
CA ARG A 19 9.33 10.22 -10.02
C ARG A 19 8.67 10.82 -8.76
N ILE A 20 8.80 12.13 -8.51
CA ILE A 20 8.22 12.75 -7.29
C ILE A 20 6.69 12.81 -7.40
N LYS A 21 6.16 13.33 -8.51
CA LYS A 21 4.70 13.44 -8.71
C LYS A 21 4.01 12.07 -8.67
N THR A 22 4.61 11.06 -9.30
CA THR A 22 4.08 9.69 -9.28
C THR A 22 4.15 9.10 -7.88
N ARG A 23 5.27 9.27 -7.17
CA ARG A 23 5.40 8.81 -5.78
C ARG A 23 4.37 9.48 -4.87
N ASP A 24 4.27 10.81 -4.89
CA ASP A 24 3.34 11.57 -4.05
C ASP A 24 1.88 11.18 -4.36
N ALA A 25 1.55 10.91 -5.63
CA ALA A 25 0.24 10.40 -6.02
C ALA A 25 -0.02 8.99 -5.44
N CYS A 26 0.96 8.09 -5.52
CA CYS A 26 0.86 6.76 -4.93
C CYS A 26 0.69 6.81 -3.40
N GLU A 27 1.49 7.64 -2.71
CA GLU A 27 1.37 7.88 -1.26
C GLU A 27 -0.03 8.39 -0.91
N ARG A 28 -0.55 9.36 -1.68
CA ARG A 28 -1.90 9.88 -1.48
C ARG A 28 -2.98 8.80 -1.67
N CYS A 29 -2.84 7.93 -2.66
CA CYS A 29 -3.74 6.80 -2.89
C CYS A 29 -3.69 5.80 -1.73
N LEU A 30 -2.50 5.43 -1.27
CA LEU A 30 -2.32 4.54 -0.12
C LEU A 30 -2.92 5.12 1.16
N SER A 31 -2.75 6.42 1.40
CA SER A 31 -3.39 7.12 2.52
C SER A 31 -4.92 7.00 2.50
N ARG A 32 -5.56 7.10 1.31
CA ARG A 32 -7.02 6.91 1.19
C ARG A 32 -7.44 5.47 1.48
N ILE A 33 -6.66 4.49 1.04
CA ILE A 33 -6.92 3.07 1.31
C ILE A 33 -6.83 2.79 2.80
N SER A 34 -5.79 3.29 3.47
CA SER A 34 -5.64 3.20 4.93
C SER A 34 -6.85 3.80 5.65
N GLU A 35 -7.29 5.00 5.27
CA GLU A 35 -8.44 5.64 5.88
C GLU A 35 -9.73 4.83 5.68
N ALA A 36 -9.95 4.26 4.49
CA ALA A 36 -11.07 3.36 4.23
C ALA A 36 -11.00 2.10 5.11
N ALA A 37 -9.82 1.48 5.23
CA ALA A 37 -9.60 0.31 6.07
C ALA A 37 -9.83 0.59 7.57
N VAL A 38 -9.52 1.80 8.04
CA VAL A 38 -9.86 2.24 9.41
C VAL A 38 -11.37 2.37 9.57
N LYS A 39 -12.07 3.01 8.61
CA LYS A 39 -13.53 3.21 8.67
C LYS A 39 -14.31 1.90 8.60
N LEU A 40 -13.84 0.93 7.82
CA LEU A 40 -14.46 -0.39 7.72
C LEU A 40 -14.30 -1.20 9.02
N GLY A 41 -13.27 -0.93 9.83
CA GLY A 41 -13.07 -1.61 11.11
C GLY A 41 -13.05 -3.13 10.97
N ALA A 42 -13.75 -3.82 11.87
CA ALA A 42 -13.82 -5.28 11.91
C ALA A 42 -14.41 -5.92 10.65
N PHE A 43 -15.34 -5.22 9.97
CA PHE A 43 -15.97 -5.72 8.75
C PHE A 43 -14.93 -6.09 7.68
N ALA A 44 -13.84 -5.33 7.57
CA ALA A 44 -12.80 -5.59 6.59
C ALA A 44 -12.07 -6.92 6.86
N GLU A 45 -11.78 -7.19 8.14
CA GLU A 45 -11.12 -8.42 8.60
C GLU A 45 -12.04 -9.63 8.47
N GLU A 46 -13.33 -9.46 8.77
CA GLU A 46 -14.34 -10.51 8.64
C GLU A 46 -14.57 -10.90 7.17
N MET A 47 -14.66 -9.90 6.27
CA MET A 47 -14.94 -10.12 4.86
C MET A 47 -13.71 -10.61 4.08
N PHE A 48 -12.50 -10.15 4.44
CA PHE A 48 -11.25 -10.49 3.75
C PHE A 48 -10.12 -10.81 4.75
N PRO A 49 -10.17 -11.96 5.43
CA PRO A 49 -9.25 -12.29 6.53
C PRO A 49 -7.80 -12.56 6.10
N ALA A 50 -7.55 -12.78 4.81
CA ALA A 50 -6.22 -13.12 4.28
C ALA A 50 -5.25 -11.93 4.22
N HIS A 51 -5.72 -10.70 4.43
CA HIS A 51 -4.91 -9.50 4.29
C HIS A 51 -4.40 -8.96 5.63
N ASN A 52 -3.22 -8.33 5.61
CA ASN A 52 -2.66 -7.67 6.78
C ASN A 52 -3.34 -6.31 7.05
N TRP A 53 -4.53 -6.35 7.63
CA TRP A 53 -5.33 -5.15 7.93
C TRP A 53 -4.64 -4.18 8.88
N ARG A 54 -3.86 -4.69 9.84
CA ARG A 54 -3.05 -3.85 10.72
C ARG A 54 -2.04 -3.03 9.89
N GLY A 55 -1.25 -3.69 9.03
CA GLY A 55 -0.30 -3.01 8.15
C GLY A 55 -0.96 -2.02 7.18
N ILE A 56 -2.12 -2.37 6.61
CA ILE A 56 -2.89 -1.48 5.72
C ILE A 56 -3.37 -0.23 6.45
N ARG A 57 -3.75 -0.33 7.73
CA ARG A 57 -4.14 0.84 8.54
C ARG A 57 -2.90 1.64 8.93
N ASP A 58 -1.83 0.98 9.36
CA ASP A 58 -0.62 1.62 9.87
C ASP A 58 0.16 2.39 8.79
N ILE A 59 0.09 1.99 7.51
CA ILE A 59 0.76 2.72 6.42
C ILE A 59 0.32 4.20 6.34
N GLY A 60 -0.95 4.49 6.66
CA GLY A 60 -1.44 5.86 6.67
C GLY A 60 -0.86 6.71 7.81
N ASN A 61 -0.39 6.10 8.90
CA ASN A 61 0.33 6.80 9.96
C ASN A 61 1.77 7.07 9.54
N ILE A 62 2.44 6.07 8.96
CA ILE A 62 3.82 6.17 8.47
C ILE A 62 3.95 7.29 7.43
N LEU A 63 3.03 7.34 6.47
CA LEU A 63 3.00 8.37 5.42
C LEU A 63 2.73 9.80 5.92
N ARG A 64 2.17 9.98 7.13
CA ARG A 64 1.83 11.32 7.67
C ARG A 64 2.82 11.82 8.71
N HIS A 65 3.40 10.91 9.50
CA HIS A 65 4.12 11.27 10.72
C HIS A 65 5.54 10.72 10.78
N GLU A 66 5.88 9.73 9.95
CA GLU A 66 7.16 9.03 10.03
C GLU A 66 7.86 9.07 8.67
N TYR A 67 8.02 10.27 8.10
CA TYR A 67 8.68 10.46 6.80
C TYR A 67 10.10 9.87 6.78
N ASP A 68 10.81 9.91 7.91
CA ASP A 68 12.15 9.32 8.07
C ASP A 68 12.13 7.78 8.05
N GLN A 69 10.96 7.16 8.26
CA GLN A 69 10.74 5.70 8.22
C GLN A 69 10.17 5.22 6.87
N ILE A 70 9.95 6.12 5.91
CA ILE A 70 9.52 5.74 4.56
C ILE A 70 10.62 4.94 3.85
N GLU A 71 11.90 5.12 4.21
CA GLU A 71 12.97 4.22 3.73
C GLU A 71 12.78 2.77 4.23
N THR A 72 12.15 2.60 5.39
CA THR A 72 11.86 1.28 6.00
C THR A 72 10.63 0.61 5.38
N VAL A 73 9.64 1.40 4.93
CA VAL A 73 8.47 0.90 4.20
C VAL A 73 8.66 1.07 2.70
N ASN A 74 8.96 -0.04 2.03
CA ASN A 74 9.01 -0.05 0.58
C ASN A 74 7.60 0.13 -0.03
N ILE A 75 7.24 1.39 -0.32
CA ILE A 75 5.98 1.75 -1.00
C ILE A 75 5.81 0.97 -2.30
N TRP A 76 6.90 0.68 -3.02
CA TRP A 76 6.83 -0.09 -4.25
C TRP A 76 6.36 -1.52 -3.98
N ASP A 77 6.90 -2.21 -2.96
CA ASP A 77 6.46 -3.56 -2.58
C ASP A 77 5.00 -3.56 -2.10
N VAL A 78 4.56 -2.51 -1.40
CA VAL A 78 3.14 -2.38 -1.05
C VAL A 78 2.28 -2.36 -2.32
N ILE A 79 2.69 -1.59 -3.33
CA ILE A 79 1.97 -1.44 -4.61
C ILE A 79 2.03 -2.71 -5.46
N THR A 80 3.18 -3.37 -5.55
CA THR A 80 3.40 -4.48 -6.48
C THR A 80 3.11 -5.85 -5.89
N ILE A 81 3.15 -6.00 -4.57
CA ILE A 81 3.00 -7.30 -3.88
C ILE A 81 1.71 -7.36 -3.08
N ASN A 82 1.45 -6.36 -2.24
CA ASN A 82 0.37 -6.43 -1.23
C ASN A 82 -0.98 -5.97 -1.78
N LEU A 83 -0.97 -4.93 -2.62
CA LEU A 83 -2.17 -4.33 -3.22
C LEU A 83 -2.89 -5.24 -4.24
N PRO A 84 -2.20 -5.95 -5.15
CA PRO A 84 -2.89 -6.72 -6.19
C PRO A 84 -3.83 -7.82 -5.67
N PRO A 85 -3.43 -8.64 -4.67
CA PRO A 85 -4.35 -9.61 -4.06
C PRO A 85 -5.59 -8.96 -3.45
N LEU A 86 -5.42 -7.84 -2.73
CA LEU A 86 -6.53 -7.10 -2.13
C LEU A 86 -7.52 -6.58 -3.18
N VAL A 87 -7.01 -6.05 -4.30
CA VAL A 87 -7.85 -5.58 -5.42
C VAL A 87 -8.62 -6.73 -6.06
N SER A 88 -7.98 -7.89 -6.23
CA SER A 88 -8.61 -9.10 -6.79
C SER A 88 -9.78 -9.58 -5.91
N ASP A 89 -9.56 -9.68 -4.60
CA ASP A 89 -10.56 -10.21 -3.67
C ASP A 89 -11.75 -9.26 -3.53
N ILE A 90 -11.49 -7.95 -3.40
CA ILE A 90 -12.54 -6.93 -3.36
C ILE A 90 -13.30 -6.90 -4.69
N GLY A 91 -12.61 -6.95 -5.82
CA GLY A 91 -13.23 -6.97 -7.15
C GLY A 91 -14.19 -8.14 -7.33
N SER A 92 -13.77 -9.33 -6.87
CA SER A 92 -14.60 -10.54 -6.90
C SER A 92 -15.83 -10.41 -5.99
N ALA A 93 -15.67 -9.86 -4.79
CA ALA A 93 -16.77 -9.64 -3.85
C ALA A 93 -17.80 -8.62 -4.39
N LEU A 94 -17.34 -7.55 -5.04
CA LEU A 94 -18.21 -6.54 -5.65
C LEU A 94 -18.96 -7.09 -6.87
N ALA A 95 -18.29 -7.88 -7.72
CA ALA A 95 -18.93 -8.53 -8.85
C ALA A 95 -20.06 -9.47 -8.39
N ASN A 96 -19.82 -10.25 -7.34
CA ASN A 96 -20.82 -11.17 -6.77
C ASN A 96 -22.02 -10.46 -6.13
N ARG A 97 -21.83 -9.27 -5.53
CA ARG A 97 -22.95 -8.45 -5.04
C ARG A 97 -23.86 -8.00 -6.17
N ASN A 98 -23.28 -7.54 -7.28
CA ASN A 98 -24.05 -7.05 -8.43
C ASN A 98 -24.89 -8.15 -9.09
N THR A 99 -24.46 -9.41 -9.03
CA THR A 99 -25.25 -10.56 -9.51
C THR A 99 -26.36 -10.99 -8.56
N SER A 100 -26.30 -10.62 -7.28
CA SER A 100 -27.35 -10.95 -6.28
C SER A 100 -28.48 -9.92 -6.21
N GLU A 101 -28.31 -8.77 -6.86
CA GLU A 101 -29.30 -7.68 -6.93
C GLU A 101 -29.98 -7.57 -8.31
N ALA A 102 -29.69 -8.51 -9.24
CA ALA A 102 -30.26 -8.61 -10.58
C ALA A 102 -31.15 -9.86 -10.72
#